data_AF-A0A813F3H1-F1
#
_entry.id   AF-A0A813F3H1-F1
#
_cell.length_a   1.000
_cell.length_b   1.000
_cell.length_c   1.000
_cell.angle_alpha   90.00
_cell.angle_beta   90.00
_cell.angle_gamma   90.00
#
_symmetry.space_group_name_H-M   'P 1'
#
loop_
_entity.id
_entity.type
_entity.pdbx_description
1 polymer ?
#
loop_
_entity_poly.entity_id
_entity_poly.type
_entity_poly.pdbx_seq_one_letter_code
_entity_poly.pdbx_strand_id
1 'polypeptide(L)'
;MPVLGLQLPFASRRSSFEGRAVVEPVDVRSKIAYVMQDYAMPPLSTPRELLHMSAVLRRARDPAAVTQQVRELLEALRLQKCADTLVGSSLVRGISGGEKKRTSVAVELITRPRMIFLDEPLSGLDSYAAWTVVQVLRELAEHGCAVLCTMHQPSSDIFETFQEIICLAEGRVVYFGTATELISYMEQAGRPVPTHLNPADHILFQVQIMSMEDLRQFAQSWAAVENSSILPRIQQVRAAGTAPGSALQPLKRKSFGTQLAVLVRREFKATMRDRTNLVARFAVNAIMGLFVCLHVCRDRPKEQHAPRYAVAFWCNLPDYDWDDAWQLPATAVAVSV
;
A
#
# COMPACT_ATOMS: atom_id res chain seq x y z
N MET A 1 -14.44 12.05 -19.29
CA MET A 1 -14.35 13.52 -19.20
C MET A 1 -13.30 13.85 -18.15
N PRO A 2 -12.19 14.53 -18.48
CA PRO A 2 -11.21 14.92 -17.50
C PRO A 2 -11.69 16.20 -16.80
N VAL A 3 -11.83 16.12 -15.48
CA VAL A 3 -12.12 17.26 -14.60
C VAL A 3 -10.75 17.75 -14.12
N LEU A 4 -10.48 19.05 -14.32
CA LEU A 4 -9.22 19.78 -14.07
C LEU A 4 -8.19 19.74 -15.21
N GLY A 5 -8.28 20.73 -16.09
CA GLY A 5 -7.33 21.08 -17.15
C GLY A 5 -5.99 21.63 -16.66
N LEU A 6 -5.30 20.88 -15.80
CA LEU A 6 -3.87 21.06 -15.57
C LEU A 6 -3.12 20.14 -16.56
N GLN A 7 -2.85 20.66 -17.76
CA GLN A 7 -1.85 20.06 -18.65
C GLN A 7 -0.48 20.29 -18.03
N LEU A 8 -0.09 19.42 -17.11
CA LEU A 8 1.33 19.26 -16.76
C LEU A 8 2.06 18.84 -18.04
N PRO A 9 3.16 19.49 -18.43
CA PRO A 9 3.92 19.13 -19.62
C PRO A 9 4.73 17.86 -19.33
N PHE A 10 4.05 16.72 -19.17
CA PHE A 10 4.67 15.43 -19.39
C PHE A 10 4.92 15.32 -20.90
N ALA A 11 6.05 15.85 -21.37
CA ALA A 11 6.56 15.50 -22.69
C ALA A 11 6.52 13.97 -22.79
N SER A 12 5.78 13.45 -23.77
CA SER A 12 5.39 12.04 -23.89
C SER A 12 6.61 11.14 -24.17
N ARG A 13 7.47 10.92 -23.18
CA ARG A 13 8.51 9.90 -23.25
C ARG A 13 7.84 8.55 -23.00
N ARG A 14 7.91 7.68 -24.00
CA ARG A 14 7.34 6.33 -23.93
C ARG A 14 8.19 5.47 -23.01
N SER A 15 7.55 4.89 -21.98
CA SER A 15 8.16 3.88 -21.12
C SER A 15 8.25 2.54 -21.86
N SER A 16 9.27 1.75 -21.52
CA SER A 16 9.41 0.39 -22.05
C SER A 16 9.55 -0.62 -20.94
N PHE A 17 8.85 -1.75 -21.06
CA PHE A 17 8.96 -2.88 -20.15
C PHE A 17 9.24 -4.15 -20.95
N GLU A 18 10.29 -4.89 -20.60
CA GLU A 18 10.70 -6.12 -21.31
C GLU A 18 10.87 -5.89 -22.83
N GLY A 19 11.53 -4.79 -23.21
CA GLY A 19 11.77 -4.44 -24.61
C GLY A 19 10.55 -3.90 -25.38
N ARG A 20 9.34 -3.90 -24.81
CA ARG A 20 8.15 -3.35 -25.47
C ARG A 20 8.08 -1.84 -25.30
N ALA A 21 8.03 -1.10 -26.40
CA ALA A 21 8.20 0.37 -26.44
C ALA A 21 6.97 1.20 -26.04
N VAL A 22 5.80 0.57 -25.85
CA VAL A 22 4.57 1.21 -25.35
C VAL A 22 3.90 0.19 -24.47
N VAL A 23 3.66 0.55 -23.21
CA VAL A 23 2.95 -0.33 -22.30
C VAL A 23 1.76 0.41 -21.73
N GLU A 24 0.57 -0.06 -22.10
CA GLU A 24 -0.66 0.36 -21.46
C GLU A 24 -0.55 0.06 -19.95
N PRO A 25 -0.92 0.98 -19.05
CA PRO A 25 -0.82 0.75 -17.61
C PRO A 25 -1.51 -0.54 -17.15
N VAL A 26 -2.56 -0.96 -17.86
CA VAL A 26 -3.32 -2.19 -17.59
C VAL A 26 -2.49 -3.44 -17.84
N ASP A 27 -1.63 -3.44 -18.85
CA ASP A 27 -0.83 -4.60 -19.26
C ASP A 27 0.32 -4.89 -18.29
N VAL A 28 0.84 -3.84 -17.64
CA VAL A 28 1.97 -3.96 -16.70
C VAL A 28 1.49 -4.26 -15.29
N ARG A 29 0.28 -3.84 -14.91
CA ARG A 29 -0.21 -3.90 -13.52
C ARG A 29 -0.15 -5.31 -12.89
N SER A 30 -0.24 -6.35 -13.70
CA SER A 30 -0.10 -7.74 -13.23
C SER A 30 1.33 -8.20 -12.99
N LYS A 31 2.31 -7.45 -13.50
CA LYS A 31 3.76 -7.73 -13.47
C LYS A 31 4.54 -6.82 -12.53
N ILE A 32 3.96 -5.68 -12.13
CA ILE A 32 4.59 -4.74 -11.19
C ILE A 32 3.89 -4.77 -9.83
N ALA A 33 4.68 -4.56 -8.78
CA ALA A 33 4.20 -4.32 -7.43
C ALA A 33 4.56 -2.90 -7.01
N TYR A 34 3.69 -2.25 -6.24
CA TYR A 34 3.96 -0.93 -5.66
C TYR A 34 3.72 -0.97 -4.15
N VAL A 35 4.76 -0.65 -3.40
CA VAL A 35 4.73 -0.53 -1.94
C VAL A 35 4.78 0.95 -1.60
N MET A 36 3.68 1.46 -1.06
CA MET A 36 3.59 2.86 -0.63
C MET A 36 4.47 3.12 0.61
N GLN A 37 4.80 4.40 0.82
CA GLN A 37 5.44 4.88 2.05
C GLN A 37 4.57 4.53 3.26
N ASP A 38 3.34 5.03 3.26
CA ASP A 38 2.30 4.67 4.23
C ASP A 38 1.55 3.40 3.80
N TYR A 39 1.66 2.36 4.62
CA TYR A 39 0.95 1.11 4.41
C TYR A 39 -0.43 1.13 5.10
N ALA A 40 -1.49 1.26 4.31
CA ALA A 40 -2.86 1.14 4.77
C ALA A 40 -3.24 -0.34 5.00
N MET A 41 -2.76 -0.91 6.09
CA MET A 41 -3.13 -2.28 6.51
C MET A 41 -4.23 -2.25 7.58
N PRO A 42 -5.27 -3.09 7.47
CA PRO A 42 -6.28 -3.24 8.52
C PRO A 42 -5.63 -3.62 9.86
N PRO A 43 -5.77 -2.82 10.93
CA PRO A 43 -5.02 -3.01 12.17
C PRO A 43 -5.45 -4.26 12.95
N LEU A 44 -6.69 -4.70 12.76
CA LEU A 44 -7.25 -5.90 13.42
C LEU A 44 -7.04 -7.19 12.62
N SER A 45 -6.23 -7.14 11.55
CA SER A 45 -5.80 -8.33 10.80
C SER A 45 -4.40 -8.77 11.22
N THR A 46 -4.05 -10.03 10.97
CA THR A 46 -2.68 -10.53 11.14
C THR A 46 -1.93 -10.55 9.81
N PRO A 47 -0.58 -10.54 9.79
CA PRO A 47 0.19 -10.71 8.56
C PRO A 47 -0.25 -11.93 7.75
N ARG A 48 -0.42 -13.10 8.38
CA ARG A 48 -0.88 -14.32 7.71
C ARG A 48 -2.23 -14.13 7.01
N GLU A 49 -3.18 -13.46 7.66
CA GLU A 49 -4.50 -13.20 7.09
C GLU A 49 -4.43 -12.26 5.89
N LEU A 50 -3.61 -11.20 5.96
CA LEU A 50 -3.43 -10.26 4.87
C LEU A 50 -2.78 -10.91 3.66
N LEU A 51 -1.73 -11.70 3.85
CA LEU A 51 -1.07 -12.45 2.78
C LEU A 51 -2.00 -13.49 2.17
N HIS A 52 -2.75 -14.22 2.99
CA HIS A 52 -3.71 -15.21 2.51
C HIS A 52 -4.84 -14.57 1.70
N MET A 53 -5.43 -13.48 2.20
CA MET A 53 -6.44 -12.72 1.46
C MET A 53 -5.87 -12.21 0.13
N SER A 54 -4.67 -11.62 0.16
CA SER A 54 -3.97 -11.14 -1.02
C SER A 54 -3.76 -12.25 -2.05
N ALA A 55 -3.34 -13.43 -1.61
CA ALA A 55 -3.15 -14.61 -2.45
C ALA A 55 -4.46 -15.09 -3.09
N VAL A 56 -5.53 -15.22 -2.30
CA VAL A 56 -6.84 -15.68 -2.78
C VAL A 56 -7.43 -14.72 -3.82
N LEU A 57 -7.31 -13.41 -3.60
CA LEU A 57 -7.89 -12.40 -4.50
C LEU A 57 -7.06 -12.19 -5.76
N ARG A 58 -5.73 -12.24 -5.65
CA ARG A 58 -4.82 -11.90 -6.76
C ARG A 58 -4.30 -13.12 -7.52
N ARG A 59 -4.54 -14.36 -7.05
CA ARG A 59 -4.09 -15.58 -7.74
C ARG A 59 -5.20 -16.60 -7.97
N ALA A 60 -5.19 -17.22 -9.14
CA ALA A 60 -5.98 -18.42 -9.44
C ALA A 60 -5.17 -19.67 -9.07
N ARG A 61 -5.09 -19.99 -7.77
CA ARG A 61 -4.45 -21.20 -7.26
C ARG A 61 -5.40 -21.97 -6.33
N ASP A 62 -5.13 -23.26 -6.21
CA ASP A 62 -5.77 -24.13 -5.23
C ASP A 62 -5.47 -23.66 -3.79
N PRO A 63 -6.38 -23.82 -2.81
CA PRO A 63 -6.16 -23.36 -1.44
C PRO A 63 -4.92 -23.93 -0.77
N ALA A 64 -4.51 -25.17 -1.09
CA ALA A 64 -3.29 -25.75 -0.54
C ALA A 64 -2.04 -25.01 -1.05
N ALA A 65 -2.00 -24.71 -2.36
CA ALA A 65 -0.92 -23.96 -2.98
C ALA A 65 -0.85 -22.50 -2.49
N VAL A 66 -2.01 -21.89 -2.18
CA VAL A 66 -2.06 -20.58 -1.53
C VAL A 66 -1.43 -20.64 -0.14
N THR A 67 -1.84 -21.60 0.69
CA THR A 67 -1.32 -21.75 2.05
C THR A 67 0.18 -21.96 2.08
N GLN A 68 0.69 -22.82 1.19
CA GLN A 68 2.12 -23.08 1.06
C GLN A 68 2.90 -21.82 0.65
N GLN A 69 2.41 -21.07 -0.35
CA GLN A 69 3.05 -19.83 -0.77
C GLN A 69 3.07 -18.77 0.34
N VAL A 70 1.98 -18.62 1.10
CA VAL A 70 1.93 -17.69 2.24
C VAL A 70 2.98 -18.06 3.27
N ARG A 71 3.16 -19.36 3.55
CA ARG A 71 4.20 -19.85 4.47
C ARG A 71 5.60 -19.50 3.97
N GLU A 72 5.90 -19.77 2.71
CA GLU A 72 7.19 -19.46 2.07
C GLU A 72 7.53 -17.97 2.17
N LEU A 73 6.56 -17.08 1.92
CA LEU A 73 6.80 -15.63 2.00
C LEU A 73 6.94 -15.13 3.43
N LEU A 74 6.17 -15.67 4.38
CA LEU A 74 6.38 -15.35 5.80
C LEU A 74 7.77 -15.78 6.27
N GLU A 75 8.30 -16.87 5.71
CA GLU A 75 9.63 -17.36 6.01
C GLU A 75 10.73 -16.50 5.39
N ALA A 76 10.64 -16.26 4.08
CA ALA A 76 11.59 -15.41 3.36
C ALA A 76 11.73 -14.02 3.98
N LEU A 77 10.62 -13.45 4.47
CA LEU A 77 10.60 -12.10 5.05
C LEU A 77 10.82 -12.07 6.57
N ARG A 78 11.13 -13.22 7.16
CA ARG A 78 11.39 -13.39 8.60
C ARG A 78 10.24 -12.86 9.47
N LEU A 79 9.01 -13.20 9.09
CA LEU A 79 7.73 -12.80 9.72
C LEU A 79 7.08 -13.94 10.52
N GLN A 80 7.71 -15.12 10.64
CA GLN A 80 7.09 -16.30 11.26
C GLN A 80 6.65 -16.04 12.70
N LYS A 81 7.48 -15.31 13.48
CA LYS A 81 7.20 -15.01 14.89
C LYS A 81 6.01 -14.07 15.09
N CYS A 82 5.72 -13.21 14.11
CA CYS A 82 4.65 -12.22 14.19
C CYS A 82 3.47 -12.52 13.25
N ALA A 83 3.49 -13.66 12.55
CA ALA A 83 2.53 -14.03 11.51
C ALA A 83 1.07 -14.02 11.99
N ASP A 84 0.85 -14.35 13.26
CA ASP A 84 -0.48 -14.46 13.89
C ASP A 84 -0.72 -13.37 14.94
N THR A 85 0.18 -12.38 15.02
CA THR A 85 0.03 -11.17 15.84
C THR A 85 -0.76 -10.12 15.07
N LEU A 86 -1.60 -9.34 15.75
CA LEU A 86 -2.33 -8.23 15.11
C LEU A 86 -1.34 -7.19 14.57
N VAL A 87 -1.61 -6.66 13.37
CA VAL A 87 -0.83 -5.57 12.79
C VAL A 87 -0.86 -4.34 13.69
N GLY A 88 -2.02 -4.04 14.29
CA GLY A 88 -2.22 -2.95 15.23
C GLY A 88 -2.16 -1.56 14.60
N SER A 89 -2.57 -0.57 15.39
CA SER A 89 -2.59 0.86 15.08
C SER A 89 -1.98 1.66 16.22
N SER A 90 -2.07 2.99 16.19
CA SER A 90 -1.68 3.84 17.32
C SER A 90 -2.52 3.57 18.58
N LEU A 91 -3.73 3.03 18.43
CA LEU A 91 -4.64 2.72 19.53
C LEU A 91 -4.59 1.25 19.94
N VAL A 92 -4.22 0.37 19.02
CA VAL A 92 -4.19 -1.08 19.23
C VAL A 92 -2.77 -1.58 19.11
N ARG A 93 -2.19 -2.10 20.21
CA ARG A 93 -0.87 -2.70 20.19
C ARG A 93 -0.79 -3.79 19.11
N GLY A 94 0.29 -3.77 18.33
CA GLY A 94 0.54 -4.76 17.28
C GLY A 94 2.03 -4.99 17.04
N ILE A 95 2.35 -5.45 15.84
CA ILE A 95 3.72 -5.71 15.39
C ILE A 95 4.55 -4.43 15.24
N SER A 96 5.88 -4.56 15.26
CA SER A 96 6.83 -3.43 15.12
C SER A 96 6.76 -2.78 13.74
N GLY A 97 7.25 -1.53 13.61
CA GLY A 97 7.27 -0.81 12.33
C GLY A 97 7.99 -1.57 11.21
N GLY A 98 9.15 -2.18 11.52
CA GLY A 98 9.89 -3.00 10.57
C GLY A 98 9.15 -4.28 10.16
N GLU A 99 8.41 -4.90 11.07
CA GLU A 99 7.52 -6.04 10.74
C GLU A 99 6.32 -5.59 9.90
N LYS A 100 5.73 -4.42 10.18
CA LYS A 100 4.66 -3.86 9.35
C LYS A 100 5.15 -3.60 7.92
N LYS A 101 6.33 -3.01 7.76
CA LYS A 101 6.88 -2.74 6.42
C LYS A 101 7.18 -4.02 5.65
N ARG A 102 7.82 -5.01 6.29
CA ARG A 102 8.04 -6.34 5.68
C ARG A 102 6.72 -7.03 5.34
N THR A 103 5.68 -6.88 6.16
CA THR A 103 4.33 -7.39 5.86
C THR A 103 3.72 -6.70 4.63
N SER A 104 3.87 -5.38 4.49
CA SER A 104 3.42 -4.63 3.31
C SER A 104 4.10 -5.12 2.03
N VAL A 105 5.43 -5.29 2.08
CA VAL A 105 6.23 -5.88 0.99
C VAL A 105 5.75 -7.30 0.67
N ALA A 106 5.51 -8.14 1.68
CA ALA A 106 5.01 -9.50 1.52
C ALA A 106 3.66 -9.58 0.80
N VAL A 107 2.74 -8.68 1.17
CA VAL A 107 1.40 -8.60 0.60
C VAL A 107 1.47 -8.36 -0.90
N GLU A 108 2.40 -7.53 -1.37
CA GLU A 108 2.61 -7.25 -2.79
C GLU A 108 3.36 -8.37 -3.53
N LEU A 109 4.38 -8.96 -2.89
CA LEU A 109 5.19 -10.06 -3.44
C LEU A 109 4.41 -11.36 -3.66
N ILE A 110 3.23 -11.51 -3.04
CA ILE A 110 2.37 -12.69 -3.28
C ILE A 110 2.08 -12.90 -4.77
N THR A 111 2.04 -11.81 -5.56
CA THR A 111 1.77 -11.86 -6.99
C THR A 111 2.96 -12.41 -7.81
N ARG A 112 4.15 -12.54 -7.20
CA ARG A 112 5.43 -12.81 -7.88
C ARG A 112 5.66 -11.80 -9.02
N PRO A 113 5.74 -10.49 -8.69
CA PRO A 113 5.97 -9.47 -9.69
C PRO A 113 7.37 -9.63 -10.30
N ARG A 114 7.55 -9.14 -11.53
CA ARG A 114 8.86 -9.04 -12.17
C ARG A 114 9.62 -7.78 -11.77
N MET A 115 8.89 -6.77 -11.31
CA MET A 115 9.45 -5.52 -10.82
C MET A 115 8.65 -5.01 -9.62
N ILE A 116 9.34 -4.53 -8.60
CA ILE A 116 8.74 -3.92 -7.42
C ILE A 116 9.26 -2.49 -7.25
N PHE A 117 8.32 -1.59 -7.01
CA PHE A 117 8.55 -0.19 -6.72
C PHE A 117 8.26 0.03 -5.23
N LEU A 118 9.21 0.63 -4.51
CA LEU A 118 9.05 0.93 -3.09
C LEU A 118 9.26 2.41 -2.83
N ASP A 119 8.25 3.04 -2.24
CA ASP A 119 8.33 4.43 -1.83
C ASP A 119 8.81 4.51 -0.37
N GLU A 120 9.95 5.18 -0.19
CA GLU A 120 10.70 5.38 1.06
C GLU A 120 10.61 4.18 2.02
N PRO A 121 11.17 3.01 1.65
CA PRO A 121 10.87 1.79 2.38
C PRO A 121 11.47 1.74 3.78
N LEU A 122 12.43 2.62 4.08
CA LEU A 122 13.18 2.66 5.33
C LEU A 122 12.69 3.76 6.28
N SER A 123 11.73 4.58 5.85
CA SER A 123 11.24 5.71 6.64
C SER A 123 10.60 5.22 7.95
N GLY A 124 11.00 5.84 9.06
CA GLY A 124 10.52 5.51 10.41
C GLY A 124 11.04 4.18 10.98
N LEU A 125 12.07 3.58 10.39
CA LEU A 125 12.74 2.39 10.92
C LEU A 125 14.02 2.76 11.66
N ASP A 126 14.36 1.99 12.71
CA ASP A 126 15.70 2.02 13.28
C ASP A 126 16.72 1.38 12.32
N SER A 127 18.02 1.60 12.57
CA SER A 127 19.10 1.15 11.67
C SER A 127 19.09 -0.36 11.43
N TYR A 128 18.75 -1.16 12.46
CA TYR A 128 18.74 -2.61 12.34
C TYR A 128 17.54 -3.13 11.52
N ALA A 129 16.35 -2.56 11.74
CA ALA A 129 15.17 -2.87 10.97
C ALA A 129 15.32 -2.43 9.51
N ALA A 130 15.88 -1.24 9.28
CA ALA A 130 16.20 -0.74 7.94
C ALA A 130 17.16 -1.69 7.21
N TRP A 131 18.27 -2.08 7.85
CA TRP A 131 19.21 -3.05 7.29
C TRP A 131 18.52 -4.38 6.93
N THR A 132 17.68 -4.90 7.82
CA THR A 132 16.94 -6.15 7.58
C THR A 132 16.01 -6.05 6.37
N VAL A 133 15.36 -4.90 6.17
CA VAL A 133 14.52 -4.65 4.98
C VAL A 133 15.39 -4.61 3.73
N VAL A 134 16.54 -3.93 3.75
CA VAL A 134 17.45 -3.85 2.60
C VAL A 134 17.98 -5.23 2.19
N GLN A 135 18.36 -6.08 3.15
CA GLN A 135 18.82 -7.44 2.85
C GLN A 135 17.74 -8.27 2.15
N VAL A 136 16.49 -8.17 2.62
CA VAL A 136 15.34 -8.79 1.96
C VAL A 136 15.17 -8.27 0.52
N LEU A 137 15.27 -6.96 0.29
CA LEU A 137 15.14 -6.38 -1.04
C LEU A 137 16.26 -6.84 -1.98
N ARG A 138 17.48 -6.95 -1.45
CA ARG A 138 18.62 -7.49 -2.18
C ARG A 138 18.42 -8.96 -2.54
N GLU A 139 17.97 -9.80 -1.60
CA GLU A 139 17.65 -11.20 -1.88
C GLU A 139 16.60 -11.31 -3.00
N LEU A 140 15.57 -10.47 -3.00
CA LEU A 140 14.58 -10.44 -4.09
C LEU A 140 15.19 -10.08 -5.45
N ALA A 141 16.13 -9.13 -5.46
CA ALA A 141 16.85 -8.74 -6.66
C ALA A 141 17.71 -9.90 -7.21
N GLU A 142 18.41 -10.61 -6.32
CA GLU A 142 19.21 -11.80 -6.67
C GLU A 142 18.35 -12.94 -7.25
N HIS A 143 17.07 -13.03 -6.86
CA HIS A 143 16.11 -13.98 -7.42
C HIS A 143 15.41 -13.49 -8.71
N GLY A 144 15.92 -12.42 -9.34
CA GLY A 144 15.47 -11.95 -10.65
C GLY A 144 14.24 -11.03 -10.64
N CYS A 145 13.90 -10.44 -9.48
CA CYS A 145 12.91 -9.37 -9.40
C CYS A 145 13.61 -8.00 -9.48
N ALA A 146 13.26 -7.15 -10.44
CA ALA A 146 13.83 -5.80 -10.48
C ALA A 146 13.28 -4.96 -9.30
N VAL A 147 14.17 -4.40 -8.47
CA VAL A 147 13.78 -3.59 -7.30
C VAL A 147 14.13 -2.14 -7.56
N LEU A 148 13.14 -1.25 -7.55
CA LEU A 148 13.33 0.20 -7.55
C LEU A 148 12.80 0.77 -6.24
N CYS A 149 13.61 1.59 -5.56
CA CYS A 149 13.18 2.25 -4.35
C CYS A 149 13.63 3.70 -4.25
N THR A 150 12.83 4.55 -3.60
CA THR A 150 13.21 5.92 -3.23
C THR A 150 13.80 5.91 -1.83
N MET A 151 14.84 6.72 -1.60
CA MET A 151 15.55 6.79 -0.32
C MET A 151 15.80 8.24 0.04
N HIS A 152 15.32 8.66 1.22
CA HIS A 152 15.59 9.98 1.79
C HIS A 152 16.77 9.82 2.77
N GLN A 153 18.01 9.99 2.26
CA GLN A 153 19.28 9.89 3.03
C GLN A 153 19.63 8.47 3.52
N PRO A 154 20.15 7.58 2.65
CA PRO A 154 20.60 6.26 3.07
C PRO A 154 21.90 6.36 3.89
N SER A 155 22.03 5.55 4.95
CA SER A 155 23.31 5.38 5.65
C SER A 155 24.38 4.81 4.70
N SER A 156 25.66 5.04 4.99
CA SER A 156 26.77 4.53 4.18
C SER A 156 26.68 3.01 3.96
N ASP A 157 26.40 2.25 5.02
CA ASP A 157 26.25 0.80 4.93
C ASP A 157 25.16 0.37 3.95
N ILE A 158 24.04 1.10 3.91
CA ILE A 158 22.93 0.81 2.98
C ILE A 158 23.27 1.28 1.58
N PHE A 159 23.90 2.45 1.47
CA PHE A 159 24.30 3.04 0.19
C PHE A 159 25.21 2.11 -0.62
N GLU A 160 26.17 1.45 0.05
CA GLU A 160 27.09 0.50 -0.58
C GLU A 160 26.41 -0.78 -1.11
N THR A 161 25.18 -1.08 -0.67
CA THR A 161 24.45 -2.27 -1.14
C THR A 161 23.75 -2.08 -2.48
N PHE A 162 23.60 -0.84 -2.96
CA PHE A 162 22.90 -0.56 -4.21
C PHE A 162 23.77 -0.82 -5.43
N GLN A 163 23.20 -1.52 -6.42
CA GLN A 163 23.89 -1.78 -7.69
C GLN A 163 23.94 -0.53 -8.57
N GLU A 164 22.82 0.19 -8.65
CA GLU A 164 22.66 1.39 -9.45
C GLU A 164 21.91 2.45 -8.63
N ILE A 165 22.32 3.71 -8.79
CA ILE A 165 21.78 4.86 -8.07
C ILE A 165 21.32 5.87 -9.11
N ILE A 166 20.10 6.38 -8.94
CA ILE A 166 19.59 7.53 -9.70
C ILE A 166 19.49 8.70 -8.74
N CYS A 167 20.16 9.81 -9.05
CA CYS A 167 19.99 11.07 -8.35
C CYS A 167 19.11 12.01 -9.18
N LEU A 168 18.04 12.51 -8.57
CA LEU A 168 17.10 13.44 -9.17
C LEU A 168 17.16 14.80 -8.47
N ALA A 169 17.13 15.86 -9.26
CA ALA A 169 17.09 17.25 -8.79
C ALA A 169 16.16 18.07 -9.66
N GLU A 170 15.19 18.78 -9.08
CA GLU A 170 14.26 19.64 -9.84
C GLU A 170 13.63 18.92 -11.05
N GLY A 171 13.29 17.63 -10.89
CA GLY A 171 12.73 16.80 -11.96
C GLY A 171 13.71 16.38 -13.08
N ARG A 172 15.01 16.57 -12.89
CA ARG A 172 16.07 16.18 -13.83
C ARG A 172 16.97 15.11 -13.21
N VAL A 173 17.47 14.20 -14.05
CA VAL A 173 18.52 13.27 -13.66
C VAL A 173 19.84 14.02 -13.63
N VAL A 174 20.51 14.01 -12.48
CA VAL A 174 21.86 14.60 -12.32
C VAL A 174 22.95 13.55 -12.25
N TYR A 175 22.57 12.29 -11.99
CA TYR A 175 23.47 11.14 -11.97
C TYR A 175 22.70 9.83 -12.13
N PHE A 176 23.26 8.87 -12.86
CA PHE A 176 22.81 7.48 -12.92
C PHE A 176 24.00 6.52 -13.12
N GLY A 177 24.28 5.69 -12.12
CA GLY A 177 25.40 4.75 -12.19
C GLY A 177 25.65 4.05 -10.86
N THR A 178 26.80 3.41 -10.72
CA THR A 178 27.17 2.70 -9.49
C THR A 178 27.63 3.68 -8.39
N ALA A 179 27.74 3.21 -7.13
CA ALA A 179 28.24 4.04 -6.03
C ALA A 179 29.70 4.47 -6.23
N THR A 180 30.52 3.64 -6.86
CA THR A 180 31.94 3.91 -7.11
C THR A 180 32.13 4.94 -8.23
N GLU A 181 31.35 4.83 -9.31
CA GLU A 181 31.35 5.79 -10.42
C GLU A 181 30.90 7.19 -9.97
N LEU A 182 30.07 7.29 -8.93
CA LEU A 182 29.60 8.57 -8.39
C LEU A 182 30.76 9.42 -7.86
N ILE A 183 31.71 8.80 -7.16
CA ILE A 183 32.86 9.49 -6.59
C ILE A 183 33.69 10.11 -7.71
N SER A 184 34.04 9.31 -8.73
CA SER A 184 34.79 9.78 -9.89
C SER A 184 34.04 10.85 -10.71
N TYR A 185 32.72 10.72 -10.83
CA TYR A 185 31.88 11.71 -11.50
C TYR A 185 31.91 13.07 -10.76
N MET A 186 31.78 13.04 -9.44
CA MET A 186 31.82 14.23 -8.60
C MET A 186 33.21 14.92 -8.64
N GLU A 187 34.29 14.15 -8.67
CA GLU A 187 35.65 14.67 -8.88
C GLU A 187 35.81 15.38 -10.24
N GLN A 188 35.36 14.74 -11.33
CA GLN A 188 35.42 15.32 -12.68
C GLN A 188 34.57 16.59 -12.82
N ALA A 189 33.47 16.68 -12.07
CA ALA A 189 32.63 17.86 -11.99
C ALA A 189 33.22 18.99 -11.11
N GLY A 190 34.44 18.82 -10.58
CA GLY A 190 35.09 19.79 -9.70
C GLY A 190 34.50 19.86 -8.29
N ARG A 191 33.78 18.81 -7.87
CA ARG A 191 33.09 18.71 -6.58
C ARG A 191 33.51 17.44 -5.83
N PRO A 192 34.80 17.28 -5.48
CA PRO A 192 35.31 16.04 -4.90
C PRO A 192 34.60 15.69 -3.59
N VAL A 193 34.27 14.41 -3.43
CA VAL A 193 33.64 13.90 -2.20
C VAL A 193 34.68 13.83 -1.08
N PRO A 194 34.48 14.49 0.07
CA PRO A 194 35.37 14.35 1.22
C PRO A 194 35.43 12.90 1.73
N THR A 195 36.61 12.43 2.13
CA THR A 195 36.85 11.02 2.54
C THR A 195 36.02 10.55 3.74
N HIS A 196 35.58 11.47 4.60
CA HIS A 196 34.81 11.18 5.81
C HIS A 196 33.29 11.41 5.61
N LEU A 197 32.87 11.72 4.39
CA LEU A 197 31.48 12.02 4.06
C LEU A 197 30.91 10.93 3.17
N ASN A 198 29.68 10.52 3.46
CA ASN A 198 28.92 9.61 2.62
C ASN A 198 28.71 10.25 1.23
N PRO A 199 29.08 9.58 0.12
CA PRO A 199 28.88 10.10 -1.23
C PRO A 199 27.41 10.45 -1.53
N ALA A 200 26.46 9.69 -0.97
CA ALA A 200 25.04 9.95 -1.12
C ALA A 200 24.63 11.29 -0.52
N ASP A 201 25.10 11.57 0.70
CA ASP A 201 24.81 12.83 1.39
C ASP A 201 25.52 14.00 0.69
N HIS A 202 26.72 13.77 0.18
CA HIS A 202 27.47 14.79 -0.54
C HIS A 202 26.76 15.26 -1.81
N ILE A 203 26.33 14.36 -2.69
CA ILE A 203 25.63 14.76 -3.92
C ILE A 203 24.29 15.44 -3.62
N LEU A 204 23.54 14.96 -2.62
CA LEU A 204 22.28 15.58 -2.20
C LEU A 204 22.51 17.00 -1.66
N PHE A 205 23.52 17.19 -0.81
CA PHE A 205 23.89 18.50 -0.29
C PHE A 205 24.32 19.45 -1.42
N GLN A 206 25.17 19.00 -2.33
CA GLN A 206 25.65 19.79 -3.47
C GLN A 206 24.48 20.28 -4.33
N VAL A 207 23.55 19.40 -4.67
CA VAL A 207 22.36 19.74 -5.45
C VAL A 207 21.47 20.79 -4.76
N GLN A 208 21.40 20.78 -3.42
CA GLN A 208 20.59 21.73 -2.65
C GLN A 208 21.22 23.13 -2.54
N ILE A 209 22.55 23.21 -2.53
CA ILE A 209 23.28 24.50 -2.42
C ILE A 209 23.57 25.16 -3.77
N MET A 210 23.47 24.41 -4.87
CA MET A 210 23.71 24.92 -6.22
C MET A 210 22.69 25.99 -6.60
N SER A 211 23.14 27.00 -7.35
CA SER A 211 22.22 27.91 -8.02
C SER A 211 21.40 27.14 -9.08
N MET A 212 20.23 27.65 -9.44
CA MET A 212 19.41 27.04 -10.49
C MET A 212 20.11 26.98 -11.85
N GLU A 213 21.06 27.89 -12.11
CA GLU A 213 21.87 27.88 -13.33
C GLU A 213 22.93 26.77 -13.28
N ASP A 214 23.68 26.68 -12.18
CA ASP A 214 24.68 25.63 -11.97
C ASP A 214 24.05 24.23 -12.00
N LEU A 215 22.89 24.07 -11.35
CA LEU A 215 22.17 22.81 -11.34
C LEU A 215 21.74 22.38 -12.75
N ARG A 216 21.31 23.33 -13.59
CA ARG A 216 20.95 23.04 -14.98
C ARG A 216 22.19 22.64 -15.77
N GLN A 217 23.31 23.32 -15.59
CA GLN A 217 24.56 22.97 -16.26
C GLN A 217 25.04 21.57 -15.82
N PHE A 218 24.95 21.26 -14.53
CA PHE A 218 25.31 19.95 -13.98
C PHE A 218 24.38 18.82 -14.50
N ALA A 219 23.08 19.08 -14.59
CA ALA A 219 22.15 18.13 -15.23
C ALA A 219 22.43 17.97 -16.74
N GLN A 220 22.83 19.03 -17.43
CA GLN A 220 23.19 18.98 -18.85
C GLN A 220 24.48 18.19 -19.10
N SER A 221 25.50 18.33 -18.25
CA SER A 221 26.71 17.52 -18.34
C SER A 221 26.39 16.04 -18.17
N TRP A 222 25.50 15.70 -17.23
CA TRP A 222 25.02 14.33 -17.10
C TRP A 222 24.24 13.86 -18.34
N ALA A 223 23.34 14.68 -18.87
CA ALA A 223 22.55 14.32 -20.05
C ALA A 223 23.42 13.98 -21.27
N ALA A 224 24.59 14.63 -21.44
CA ALA A 224 25.55 14.27 -22.47
C ALA A 224 26.13 12.86 -22.27
N VAL A 225 26.43 12.48 -21.03
CA VAL A 225 26.86 11.11 -20.67
C VAL A 225 25.73 10.11 -20.92
N GLU A 226 24.52 10.40 -20.46
CA GLU A 226 23.34 9.56 -20.65
C GLU A 226 23.08 9.26 -22.14
N ASN A 227 23.17 10.29 -22.99
CA ASN A 227 22.97 10.17 -24.43
C ASN A 227 24.04 9.32 -25.12
N SER A 228 25.27 9.31 -24.60
CA SER A 228 26.40 8.61 -25.23
C SER A 228 26.55 7.15 -24.80
N SER A 229 26.20 6.81 -23.55
CA SER A 229 26.41 5.46 -23.00
C SER A 229 25.11 4.70 -22.67
N ILE A 230 24.17 5.35 -22.00
CA ILE A 230 22.98 4.70 -21.43
C ILE A 230 21.88 4.52 -22.48
N LEU A 231 21.54 5.57 -23.23
CA LEU A 231 20.49 5.50 -24.25
C LEU A 231 20.78 4.47 -25.36
N PRO A 232 22.01 4.35 -25.90
CA PRO A 232 22.33 3.31 -26.88
C PRO A 232 22.14 1.91 -26.30
N ARG A 233 22.53 1.67 -25.05
CA ARG A 233 22.32 0.38 -24.36
C ARG A 233 20.83 0.07 -24.22
N ILE A 234 20.01 1.03 -23.83
CA ILE A 234 18.55 0.87 -23.75
C ILE A 234 17.96 0.57 -25.15
N GLN A 235 18.43 1.27 -26.18
CA GLN A 235 18.00 1.05 -27.57
C GLN A 235 18.39 -0.35 -28.05
N GLN A 236 19.59 -0.83 -27.73
CA GLN A 236 20.03 -2.20 -28.03
C GLN A 236 19.16 -3.24 -27.33
N VAL A 237 18.84 -3.06 -26.05
CA VAL A 237 17.95 -3.97 -25.31
C VAL A 237 16.53 -3.97 -25.90
N ARG A 238 16.03 -2.79 -26.30
CA ARG A 238 14.74 -2.68 -27.00
C ARG A 238 14.75 -3.38 -28.36
N ALA A 239 15.83 -3.18 -29.13
CA ALA A 239 15.98 -3.75 -30.47
C ALA A 239 16.23 -5.27 -30.46
N ALA A 240 16.95 -5.78 -29.46
CA ALA A 240 17.23 -7.19 -29.28
C ALA A 240 15.97 -8.02 -29.02
N GLY A 241 14.85 -7.38 -28.64
CA GLY A 241 13.56 -8.03 -28.52
C GLY A 241 13.59 -9.28 -27.62
N THR A 242 14.46 -9.29 -26.60
CA THR A 242 14.65 -10.47 -25.76
C THR A 242 13.37 -10.72 -24.98
N ALA A 243 12.55 -11.63 -25.49
CA ALA A 243 11.40 -12.17 -24.79
C ALA A 243 11.75 -13.55 -24.19
N PRO A 244 12.51 -13.65 -23.08
CA PRO A 244 12.40 -14.80 -22.20
C PRO A 244 11.24 -14.52 -21.23
N GLY A 245 10.04 -14.73 -21.72
CA GLY A 245 8.84 -14.62 -20.91
C GLY A 245 7.66 -15.01 -21.75
N SER A 246 7.27 -16.29 -21.65
CA SER A 246 5.98 -16.82 -22.09
C SER A 246 4.93 -15.72 -22.06
N ALA A 247 4.15 -15.54 -23.13
CA ALA A 247 3.02 -14.59 -23.14
C ALA A 247 2.23 -14.74 -21.83
N LEU A 248 2.45 -13.81 -20.89
CA LEU A 248 1.99 -13.96 -19.52
C LEU A 248 0.49 -13.71 -19.54
N GLN A 249 -0.27 -14.73 -19.17
CA GLN A 249 -1.71 -14.63 -19.13
C GLN A 249 -2.11 -13.54 -18.13
N PRO A 250 -2.99 -12.60 -18.51
CA PRO A 250 -3.51 -11.62 -17.57
C PRO A 250 -4.11 -12.36 -16.37
N LEU A 251 -3.80 -11.88 -15.15
CA LEU A 251 -4.35 -12.47 -13.93
C LEU A 251 -5.88 -12.46 -14.04
N LYS A 252 -6.47 -13.65 -14.19
CA LYS A 252 -7.91 -13.80 -14.32
C LYS A 252 -8.55 -13.33 -13.01
N ARG A 253 -9.28 -12.22 -13.08
CA ARG A 253 -10.00 -11.66 -11.93
C ARG A 253 -10.92 -12.73 -11.34
N LYS A 254 -10.94 -12.83 -10.01
CA LYS A 254 -11.89 -13.70 -9.30
C LYS A 254 -13.32 -13.18 -9.54
N SER A 255 -14.31 -14.08 -9.43
CA SER A 255 -15.71 -13.70 -9.53
C SER A 255 -16.08 -12.64 -8.48
N PHE A 256 -17.02 -11.77 -8.80
CA PHE A 256 -17.51 -10.75 -7.86
C PHE A 256 -17.97 -11.36 -6.53
N GLY A 257 -18.72 -12.47 -6.57
CA GLY A 257 -19.19 -13.16 -5.38
C GLY A 257 -18.06 -13.67 -4.49
N THR A 258 -16.98 -14.19 -5.08
CA THR A 258 -15.78 -14.60 -4.32
C THR A 258 -15.10 -13.40 -3.66
N GLN A 259 -14.96 -12.29 -4.38
CA GLN A 259 -14.35 -11.07 -3.84
C GLN A 259 -15.19 -10.52 -2.68
N LEU A 260 -16.51 -10.42 -2.88
CA LEU A 260 -17.45 -9.97 -1.85
C LEU A 260 -17.40 -10.87 -0.62
N ALA A 261 -17.46 -12.19 -0.78
CA ALA A 261 -17.42 -13.14 0.33
C ALA A 261 -16.13 -13.02 1.16
N VAL A 262 -14.98 -12.85 0.51
CA VAL A 262 -13.69 -12.67 1.19
C VAL A 262 -13.66 -11.35 1.96
N LEU A 263 -14.13 -10.26 1.36
CA LEU A 263 -14.16 -8.94 1.99
C LEU A 263 -15.15 -8.87 3.16
N VAL A 264 -16.36 -9.44 2.98
CA VAL A 264 -17.37 -9.53 4.05
C VAL A 264 -16.84 -10.37 5.21
N ARG A 265 -16.20 -11.51 4.93
CA ARG A 265 -15.59 -12.33 5.98
C ARG A 265 -14.50 -11.58 6.75
N ARG A 266 -13.69 -10.78 6.05
CA ARG A 266 -12.68 -9.92 6.68
C ARG A 266 -13.33 -8.88 7.59
N GLU A 267 -14.30 -8.13 7.08
CA GLU A 267 -14.97 -7.06 7.84
C GLU A 267 -15.75 -7.61 9.03
N PHE A 268 -16.43 -8.73 8.86
CA PHE A 268 -17.11 -9.41 9.95
C PHE A 268 -16.10 -9.81 11.05
N LYS A 269 -14.97 -10.41 10.68
CA LYS A 269 -13.92 -10.78 11.64
C LYS A 269 -13.32 -9.57 12.34
N ALA A 270 -13.08 -8.48 11.62
CA ALA A 270 -12.58 -7.23 12.20
C ALA A 270 -13.58 -6.65 13.20
N THR A 271 -14.86 -6.60 12.84
CA THR A 271 -15.96 -6.13 13.71
C THR A 271 -16.07 -6.97 14.98
N MET A 272 -15.96 -8.30 14.88
CA MET A 272 -16.00 -9.19 16.04
C MET A 272 -14.76 -9.06 16.94
N ARG A 273 -13.61 -8.68 16.38
CA ARG A 273 -12.38 -8.39 17.14
C ARG A 273 -12.43 -7.03 17.83
N ASP A 274 -13.15 -6.07 17.27
CA ASP A 274 -13.34 -4.73 17.83
C ASP A 274 -14.45 -4.72 18.90
N ARG A 275 -14.17 -5.36 20.03
CA ARG A 275 -15.14 -5.47 21.14
C ARG A 275 -15.58 -4.12 21.66
N THR A 276 -14.69 -3.13 21.68
CA THR A 276 -14.98 -1.78 22.19
C THR A 276 -16.04 -1.12 21.33
N ASN A 277 -15.84 -1.07 20.00
CA ASN A 277 -16.85 -0.49 19.11
C ASN A 277 -18.13 -1.33 19.08
N LEU A 278 -18.03 -2.66 19.17
CA LEU A 278 -19.21 -3.53 19.19
C LEU A 278 -20.09 -3.24 20.42
N VAL A 279 -19.49 -3.21 21.62
CA VAL A 279 -20.19 -2.90 22.87
C VAL A 279 -20.75 -1.47 22.83
N ALA A 280 -19.97 -0.49 22.36
CA ALA A 280 -20.44 0.89 22.24
C ALA A 280 -21.67 1.02 21.35
N ARG A 281 -21.72 0.32 20.20
CA ARG A 281 -22.88 0.31 19.30
C ARG A 281 -24.14 -0.21 19.98
N PHE A 282 -24.04 -1.32 20.70
CA PHE A 282 -25.20 -1.86 21.44
C PHE A 282 -25.58 -0.98 22.62
N ALA A 283 -24.61 -0.43 23.34
CA ALA A 283 -24.84 0.45 24.48
C ALA A 283 -25.56 1.74 24.09
N VAL A 284 -25.12 2.42 23.01
CA VAL A 284 -25.75 3.66 22.52
C VAL A 284 -27.21 3.41 22.14
N ASN A 285 -27.49 2.31 21.42
CA ASN A 285 -28.86 1.96 21.05
C ASN A 285 -29.72 1.63 22.28
N ALA A 286 -29.17 0.90 23.26
CA ALA A 286 -29.87 0.57 24.49
C ALA A 286 -30.16 1.83 25.34
N ILE A 287 -29.19 2.75 25.46
CA ILE A 287 -29.34 4.00 26.20
C ILE A 287 -30.37 4.91 25.53
N MET A 288 -30.31 5.06 24.21
CA MET A 288 -31.28 5.86 23.46
C MET A 288 -32.68 5.27 23.59
N GLY A 289 -32.81 3.95 23.44
CA GLY A 289 -34.09 3.26 23.64
C GLY A 289 -34.66 3.44 25.05
N LEU A 290 -33.80 3.37 26.07
CA LEU A 290 -34.19 3.62 27.46
C LEU A 290 -34.61 5.09 27.67
N PHE A 291 -33.88 6.04 27.10
CA PHE A 291 -34.17 7.47 27.21
C PHE A 291 -35.55 7.80 26.60
N VAL A 292 -35.82 7.32 25.39
CA VAL A 292 -37.12 7.48 24.72
C VAL A 292 -38.23 6.81 25.52
N CYS A 293 -38.01 5.59 26.01
CA CYS A 293 -38.99 4.87 26.82
C CYS A 293 -39.34 5.64 28.11
N LEU A 294 -38.33 6.18 28.81
CA LEU A 294 -38.54 6.94 30.04
C LEU A 294 -39.28 8.27 29.79
N HIS A 295 -39.00 8.98 28.70
CA HIS A 295 -39.73 10.21 28.35
C HIS A 295 -41.17 9.91 27.97
N VAL A 296 -41.40 8.96 27.06
CA VAL A 296 -42.75 8.59 26.60
C VAL A 296 -43.59 8.03 27.75
N CYS A 297 -43.02 7.23 28.65
CA CYS A 297 -43.76 6.71 29.82
C CYS A 297 -44.03 7.79 30.88
N ARG A 298 -43.20 8.84 30.98
CA ARG A 298 -43.36 9.91 31.96
C ARG A 298 -44.49 10.88 31.59
N ASP A 299 -44.68 11.15 30.31
CA ASP A 299 -45.68 12.12 29.84
C ASP A 299 -47.08 11.51 29.59
N ARG A 300 -47.29 10.22 29.90
CA ARG A 300 -48.63 9.61 29.78
C ARG A 300 -49.54 9.97 30.97
N PRO A 301 -50.76 10.48 30.72
CA PRO A 301 -51.76 10.69 31.77
C PRO A 301 -52.20 9.35 32.38
N LYS A 302 -52.36 9.31 33.71
CA LYS A 302 -52.59 8.10 34.52
C LYS A 302 -53.92 7.37 34.29
N GLU A 303 -54.77 7.81 33.37
CA GLU A 303 -56.18 7.37 33.26
C GLU A 303 -56.50 6.45 32.07
N GLN A 304 -55.53 6.05 31.24
CA GLN A 304 -55.80 5.09 30.16
C GLN A 304 -55.09 3.76 30.41
N HIS A 305 -55.88 2.68 30.44
CA HIS A 305 -55.43 1.29 30.63
C HIS A 305 -54.19 0.97 29.77
N ALA A 306 -53.14 0.49 30.42
CA ALA A 306 -51.86 0.21 29.80
C ALA A 306 -51.97 -0.81 28.65
N PRO A 307 -51.50 -0.51 27.42
CA PRO A 307 -51.22 -1.57 26.47
C PRO A 307 -49.97 -2.30 26.96
N ARG A 308 -50.11 -3.62 27.17
CA ARG A 308 -48.99 -4.51 27.44
C ARG A 308 -48.12 -4.54 26.17
N TYR A 309 -46.87 -4.12 26.31
CA TYR A 309 -45.79 -4.10 25.31
C TYR A 309 -45.80 -2.93 24.30
N ALA A 310 -44.79 -2.06 24.39
CA ALA A 310 -44.43 -1.12 23.35
C ALA A 310 -42.92 -1.19 23.11
N VAL A 311 -42.52 -1.79 21.98
CA VAL A 311 -41.20 -1.60 21.37
C VAL A 311 -41.48 -0.88 20.05
N ALA A 312 -41.29 0.43 20.02
CA ALA A 312 -41.48 1.22 18.81
C ALA A 312 -40.15 1.30 18.05
N PHE A 313 -40.09 0.68 16.87
CA PHE A 313 -39.07 0.96 15.86
C PHE A 313 -39.60 2.07 14.95
N TRP A 314 -38.80 3.13 14.79
CA TRP A 314 -39.18 4.35 14.11
C TRP A 314 -38.91 4.23 12.60
N CYS A 315 -39.97 4.18 11.78
CA CYS A 315 -39.88 4.35 10.32
C CYS A 315 -40.81 5.46 9.88
N ASN A 316 -40.24 6.42 9.15
CA ASN A 316 -40.88 7.64 8.67
C ASN A 316 -41.75 7.31 7.43
N LEU A 317 -43.07 7.16 7.61
CA LEU A 317 -44.04 7.08 6.51
C LEU A 317 -44.76 8.44 6.42
N PRO A 318 -44.77 9.15 5.27
CA PRO A 318 -45.15 10.56 5.22
C PRO A 318 -46.64 10.84 5.42
N ASP A 319 -47.52 9.84 5.31
CA ASP A 319 -48.98 10.05 5.22
C ASP A 319 -49.80 9.05 6.05
N TYR A 320 -49.26 8.52 7.16
CA TYR A 320 -50.02 7.64 8.04
C TYR A 320 -50.60 8.43 9.22
N ASP A 321 -51.92 8.42 9.37
CA ASP A 321 -52.61 9.07 10.49
C ASP A 321 -52.51 8.18 11.74
N TRP A 322 -51.72 8.64 12.72
CA TRP A 322 -51.30 7.83 13.87
C TRP A 322 -52.36 7.75 14.98
N ASP A 323 -53.46 8.50 14.87
CA ASP A 323 -54.53 8.50 15.85
C ASP A 323 -55.34 7.18 15.84
N ASP A 324 -55.42 6.50 14.69
CA ASP A 324 -56.12 5.20 14.57
C ASP A 324 -55.25 3.98 14.90
N ALA A 325 -53.92 4.14 14.95
CA ALA A 325 -52.98 3.04 15.23
C ALA A 325 -53.14 2.45 16.66
N TRP A 326 -53.69 3.25 17.58
CA TRP A 326 -53.87 2.88 18.98
C TRP A 326 -55.09 2.00 19.26
N GLN A 327 -55.93 1.73 18.25
CA GLN A 327 -57.11 0.86 18.40
C GLN A 327 -56.85 -0.63 18.09
N LEU A 328 -55.61 -1.01 17.76
CA LEU A 328 -55.29 -2.41 17.48
C LEU A 328 -55.32 -3.26 18.77
N PRO A 329 -55.94 -4.47 18.75
CA PRO A 329 -55.93 -5.35 19.91
C PRO A 329 -54.51 -5.80 20.26
N ALA A 330 -54.26 -6.05 21.55
CA ALA A 330 -52.97 -6.19 22.23
C ALA A 330 -52.05 -7.38 21.80
N THR A 331 -52.17 -7.88 20.58
CA THR A 331 -51.39 -9.01 20.03
C THR A 331 -50.74 -8.73 18.67
N ALA A 332 -50.90 -7.55 18.08
CA ALA A 332 -50.28 -7.24 16.80
C ALA A 332 -48.81 -6.81 16.96
N VAL A 333 -47.87 -7.71 16.63
CA VAL A 333 -46.48 -7.35 16.35
C VAL A 333 -46.39 -7.08 14.85
N ALA A 334 -46.35 -5.80 14.47
CA ALA A 334 -46.03 -5.43 13.10
C ALA A 334 -44.50 -5.51 12.91
N VAL A 335 -44.05 -6.51 12.15
CA VAL A 335 -42.69 -6.59 11.60
C VAL A 335 -42.77 -6.13 10.15
N SER A 336 -41.94 -5.17 9.76
CA SER A 336 -41.60 -4.97 8.35
C SER A 336 -40.09 -4.92 8.20
N VAL A 337 -39.61 -5.62 7.18
CA VAL A 337 -38.26 -5.53 6.60
C VAL A 337 -38.06 -4.15 5.99
#